data_AF-A0A954M846-F1
#
_entry.id   AF-A0A954M846-F1
#
_cell.length_a   1.000
_cell.length_b   1.000
_cell.length_c   1.000
_cell.angle_alpha   90.00
_cell.angle_beta   90.00
_cell.angle_gamma   90.00
#
_symmetry.space_group_name_H-M   'P 1'
#
loop_
_entity.id
_entity.type
_entity.pdbx_description
1 polymer ?
#
loop_
_entity_poly.entity_id
_entity_poly.type
_entity_poly.pdbx_seq_one_letter_code
_entity_poly.pdbx_strand_id
1 'polypeptide(L)'
;LIRMESGTVITRMSALDGQELRLQVDRGRVACQRPADATEPVRIGLVIGGYDWELELLEPQTLVGVQVTLPLPQGLPGGQLLPLSAEVQVLSGNCMVRLTNGEVQTETPIMPVDGALQWSTTNPLLTPALGSAGLTWLDPDLMVTTSAATTFARNYEKEFLPDSSVADGIAPVVDSRSAKMSEFAVQTMALTDNVAGMVRGLHAEHEEARVAAILGLQQWLPRTPERVEELRDELERSFKSSDVDPLIRLLWGYSEQDAQDQAISEKLVRQLGHEEIAIRELAFYHVSNLTGRKYDYRPLDPPARRNAAELRWQDHLKRVGALVKP
;
A
#
# COMPACT_ATOMS: atom_id res chain seq x y z
N LEU A 1 -0.36 -8.38 -24.82
CA LEU A 1 -0.89 -7.08 -24.36
C LEU A 1 -0.68 -6.96 -22.85
N ILE A 2 -0.27 -5.80 -22.36
CA ILE A 2 -0.12 -5.55 -20.93
C ILE A 2 -1.01 -4.36 -20.55
N ARG A 3 -1.77 -4.53 -19.46
CA ARG A 3 -2.59 -3.50 -18.84
C ARG A 3 -2.09 -3.27 -17.42
N MET A 4 -2.01 -2.02 -17.01
CA MET A 4 -1.63 -1.62 -15.66
C MET A 4 -2.79 -0.88 -15.03
N GLU A 5 -3.08 -1.16 -13.77
CA GLU A 5 -4.09 -0.39 -13.03
C GLU A 5 -3.46 0.77 -12.28
N SER A 6 -4.29 1.67 -11.76
CA SER A 6 -3.85 2.80 -10.93
C SER A 6 -3.03 2.34 -9.71
N GLY A 7 -2.02 3.14 -9.34
CA GLY A 7 -1.13 2.83 -8.23
C GLY A 7 0.00 1.85 -8.55
N THR A 8 0.17 1.48 -9.83
CA THR A 8 1.22 0.57 -10.28
C THR A 8 2.53 1.29 -10.55
N VAL A 9 3.63 0.77 -10.01
CA VAL A 9 4.99 1.25 -10.25
C VAL A 9 5.80 0.13 -10.87
N ILE A 10 6.30 0.38 -12.09
CA ILE A 10 7.13 -0.55 -12.83
C ILE A 10 8.37 0.13 -13.37
N THR A 11 9.41 -0.68 -13.60
CA THR A 11 10.58 -0.30 -14.39
C THR A 11 10.72 -1.28 -15.55
N ARG A 12 10.83 -0.76 -16.78
CA ARG A 12 11.10 -1.61 -17.95
C ARG A 12 12.53 -2.12 -17.90
N MET A 13 12.72 -3.42 -18.06
CA MET A 13 14.03 -4.06 -18.11
C MET A 13 14.31 -4.60 -19.52
N SER A 14 15.57 -4.95 -19.76
CA SER A 14 15.93 -5.74 -20.94
C SER A 14 15.33 -7.14 -20.85
N ALA A 15 14.62 -7.55 -21.90
CA ALA A 15 14.06 -8.89 -22.01
C ALA A 15 15.16 -9.96 -22.06
N LEU A 16 14.88 -11.14 -21.50
CA LEU A 16 15.74 -12.31 -21.63
C LEU A 16 15.37 -13.11 -22.90
N ASP A 17 16.22 -14.04 -23.30
CA ASP A 17 16.01 -14.86 -24.49
C ASP A 17 14.63 -15.55 -24.47
N GLY A 18 13.86 -15.33 -25.54
CA GLY A 18 12.51 -15.90 -25.69
C GLY A 18 11.40 -15.17 -24.95
N GLN A 19 11.69 -14.07 -24.23
CA GLN A 19 10.68 -13.21 -23.61
C GLN A 19 10.35 -12.02 -24.53
N GLU A 20 9.05 -11.72 -24.65
CA GLU A 20 8.58 -10.54 -25.40
C GLU A 20 8.82 -9.23 -24.63
N LEU A 21 8.77 -9.30 -23.30
CA LEU A 21 8.98 -8.17 -22.42
C LEU A 21 9.46 -8.64 -21.05
N ARG A 22 10.25 -7.78 -20.38
CA ARG A 22 10.57 -7.91 -18.96
C ARG A 22 10.31 -6.62 -18.19
N LEU A 23 9.62 -6.73 -17.06
CA LEU A 23 9.26 -5.59 -16.20
C LEU A 23 9.65 -5.88 -14.75
N GLN A 24 10.31 -4.95 -14.07
CA GLN A 24 10.35 -4.97 -12.61
C GLN A 24 9.05 -4.37 -12.09
N VAL A 25 8.35 -5.08 -11.21
CA VAL A 25 7.10 -4.63 -10.58
C VAL A 25 7.37 -4.38 -9.11
N ASP A 26 7.45 -3.11 -8.74
CA ASP A 26 7.70 -2.71 -7.35
C ASP A 26 6.41 -2.79 -6.52
N ARG A 27 5.28 -2.40 -7.11
CA ARG A 27 3.94 -2.49 -6.52
C ARG A 27 2.84 -2.34 -7.57
N GLY A 28 1.63 -2.73 -7.18
CA GLY A 28 0.40 -2.47 -7.93
C GLY A 28 -0.08 -3.69 -8.69
N ARG A 29 -0.74 -3.49 -9.84
CA ARG A 29 -1.55 -4.50 -10.51
C ARG A 29 -1.25 -4.49 -12.00
N VAL A 30 -0.81 -5.64 -12.50
CA VAL A 30 -0.41 -5.85 -13.89
C VAL A 30 -1.19 -7.02 -14.46
N ALA A 31 -1.92 -6.78 -15.54
CA ALA A 31 -2.57 -7.82 -16.33
C ALA A 31 -1.80 -8.08 -17.62
N CYS A 32 -1.58 -9.35 -17.90
CA CYS A 32 -0.87 -9.86 -19.06
C CYS A 32 -1.84 -10.70 -19.88
N GLN A 33 -2.03 -10.34 -21.14
CA GLN A 33 -2.93 -11.04 -22.06
C GLN A 33 -2.20 -11.50 -23.31
N ARG A 34 -2.38 -12.76 -23.70
CA ARG A 34 -1.92 -13.27 -24.99
C ARG A 34 -2.88 -12.83 -26.12
N PRO A 35 -2.37 -12.26 -27.23
CA PRO A 35 -3.20 -11.93 -28.39
C PRO A 35 -3.92 -13.15 -28.96
N ALA A 36 -5.09 -12.93 -29.59
CA ALA A 36 -5.91 -14.01 -30.15
C ALA A 36 -5.29 -14.65 -31.41
N ASP A 37 -4.49 -13.88 -32.14
CA ASP A 37 -3.80 -14.24 -33.38
C ASP A 37 -2.41 -14.85 -33.17
N ALA A 38 -1.91 -14.84 -31.93
CA ALA A 38 -0.61 -15.42 -31.59
C ALA A 38 -0.64 -16.95 -31.74
N THR A 39 0.22 -17.50 -32.59
CA THR A 39 0.31 -18.94 -32.87
C THR A 39 1.13 -19.71 -31.83
N GLU A 40 2.10 -19.05 -31.20
CA GLU A 40 3.00 -19.64 -30.20
C GLU A 40 2.73 -19.08 -28.79
N PRO A 41 3.09 -19.83 -27.73
CA PRO A 41 3.05 -19.32 -26.36
C PRO A 41 3.84 -18.02 -26.21
N VAL A 42 3.30 -17.08 -25.43
CA VAL A 42 3.94 -15.79 -25.17
C VAL A 42 4.57 -15.82 -23.80
N ARG A 43 5.86 -15.48 -23.69
CA ARG A 43 6.57 -15.40 -22.41
C ARG A 43 6.79 -13.95 -21.99
N ILE A 44 6.39 -13.64 -20.76
CA ILE A 44 6.55 -12.32 -20.15
C ILE A 44 7.35 -12.49 -18.86
N GLY A 45 8.48 -11.79 -18.77
CA GLY A 45 9.28 -11.72 -17.55
C GLY A 45 8.76 -10.65 -16.60
N LEU A 46 8.62 -10.96 -15.32
CA LEU A 46 8.44 -9.99 -14.25
C LEU A 46 9.57 -10.14 -13.22
N VAL A 47 10.00 -9.06 -12.59
CA VAL A 47 10.93 -9.10 -11.45
C VAL A 47 10.21 -8.54 -10.24
N ILE A 48 10.02 -9.37 -9.20
CA ILE A 48 9.23 -9.03 -8.00
C ILE A 48 10.04 -9.43 -6.77
N GLY A 49 10.40 -8.47 -5.93
CA GLY A 49 11.13 -8.74 -4.68
C GLY A 49 12.46 -9.48 -4.87
N GLY A 50 13.13 -9.28 -6.00
CA GLY A 50 14.37 -9.97 -6.37
C GLY A 50 14.20 -11.36 -7.00
N TYR A 51 12.96 -11.83 -7.19
CA TYR A 51 12.66 -13.06 -7.92
C TYR A 51 12.33 -12.75 -9.38
N ASP A 52 12.86 -13.55 -10.28
CA ASP A 52 12.49 -13.60 -11.69
C ASP A 52 11.28 -14.51 -11.86
N TRP A 53 10.18 -13.92 -12.30
CA TRP A 53 8.94 -14.58 -12.68
C TRP A 53 8.88 -14.67 -14.18
N GLU A 54 8.66 -15.86 -14.73
CA GLU A 54 8.31 -16.03 -16.13
C GLU A 54 6.86 -16.51 -16.23
N LEU A 55 6.03 -15.70 -16.88
CA LEU A 55 4.65 -16.04 -17.21
C LEU A 55 4.61 -16.52 -18.66
N GLU A 56 4.43 -17.82 -18.87
CA GLU A 56 4.26 -18.40 -20.20
C GLU A 56 2.77 -18.64 -20.48
N LEU A 57 2.20 -17.82 -21.36
CA LEU A 57 0.78 -17.80 -21.72
C LEU A 57 0.49 -18.83 -22.81
N LEU A 58 -0.06 -19.98 -22.43
CA LEU A 58 -0.09 -21.19 -23.25
C LEU A 58 -1.19 -21.21 -24.32
N GLU A 59 -2.29 -20.49 -24.10
CA GLU A 59 -3.43 -20.46 -25.02
C GLU A 59 -3.72 -19.03 -25.54
N PRO A 60 -4.22 -18.87 -26.78
CA PRO A 60 -4.70 -17.58 -27.25
C PRO A 60 -5.73 -16.98 -26.28
N GLN A 61 -5.69 -15.66 -26.07
CA GLN A 61 -6.55 -14.94 -25.12
C GLN A 61 -6.38 -15.34 -23.64
N THR A 62 -5.31 -16.08 -23.28
CA THR A 62 -4.96 -16.29 -21.87
C THR A 62 -4.78 -14.93 -21.19
N LEU A 63 -5.45 -14.72 -20.06
CA LEU A 63 -5.39 -13.49 -19.26
C LEU A 63 -4.95 -13.83 -17.83
N VAL A 64 -3.84 -13.23 -17.41
CA VAL A 64 -3.24 -13.42 -16.09
C VAL A 64 -3.08 -12.07 -15.41
N GLY A 65 -3.50 -11.98 -14.15
CA GLY A 65 -3.28 -10.82 -13.30
C GLY A 65 -2.24 -11.12 -12.24
N VAL A 66 -1.36 -10.15 -11.97
CA VAL A 66 -0.41 -10.16 -10.86
C VAL A 66 -0.62 -8.89 -10.06
N GLN A 67 -0.83 -9.02 -8.74
CA GLN A 67 -0.92 -7.91 -7.81
C GLN A 67 0.23 -7.99 -6.80
N VAL A 68 1.07 -6.96 -6.75
CA VAL A 68 2.15 -6.81 -5.78
C VAL A 68 1.73 -5.80 -4.72
N THR A 69 1.75 -6.22 -3.46
CA THR A 69 1.32 -5.38 -2.33
C THR A 69 2.51 -5.11 -1.41
N LEU A 70 2.79 -3.83 -1.18
CA LEU A 70 3.83 -3.43 -0.23
C LEU A 70 3.39 -3.75 1.21
N PRO A 71 4.30 -4.24 2.06
CA PRO A 71 3.96 -4.51 3.45
C PRO A 71 3.68 -3.21 4.19
N LEU A 72 2.74 -3.27 5.13
CA LEU A 72 2.53 -2.23 6.12
C LEU A 72 3.22 -2.65 7.43
N PRO A 73 3.98 -1.75 8.07
CA PRO A 73 4.66 -2.05 9.32
C PRO A 73 3.62 -2.21 10.45
N GLN A 74 3.87 -3.19 11.31
CA GLN A 74 3.03 -3.54 12.47
C GLN A 74 3.84 -3.46 13.76
N GLY A 75 4.78 -2.54 13.86
CA GLY A 75 5.76 -2.48 14.94
C GLY A 75 7.08 -1.91 14.47
N LEU A 76 7.95 -1.62 15.44
CA LEU A 76 9.35 -1.27 15.15
C LEU A 76 10.05 -2.44 14.43
N PRO A 77 10.99 -2.15 13.53
CA PRO A 77 11.67 -3.20 12.78
C PRO A 77 12.54 -4.05 13.70
N GLY A 78 12.38 -5.37 13.63
CA GLY A 78 13.25 -6.34 14.32
C GLY A 78 14.60 -6.57 13.63
N GLY A 79 15.05 -5.63 12.78
CA GLY A 79 16.27 -5.75 11.97
C GLY A 79 16.12 -6.50 10.65
N GLN A 80 14.92 -6.99 10.30
CA GLN A 80 14.62 -7.60 9.00
C GLN A 80 13.68 -6.71 8.17
N LEU A 81 13.89 -6.70 6.85
CA LEU A 81 12.96 -6.07 5.92
C LEU A 81 11.62 -6.82 5.95
N LEU A 82 10.53 -6.07 5.85
CA LEU A 82 9.21 -6.67 5.79
C LEU A 82 9.03 -7.46 4.49
N PRO A 83 8.39 -8.64 4.53
CA PRO A 83 8.23 -9.47 3.34
C PRO A 83 7.33 -8.77 2.32
N LEU A 84 7.73 -8.83 1.05
CA LEU A 84 6.89 -8.42 -0.06
C LEU A 84 5.94 -9.59 -0.40
N SER A 85 4.68 -9.27 -0.69
CA SER A 85 3.69 -10.26 -1.09
C SER A 85 3.14 -9.97 -2.48
N ALA A 86 2.85 -11.04 -3.22
CA ALA A 86 2.18 -10.97 -4.51
C ALA A 86 1.03 -11.98 -4.59
N GLU A 87 0.03 -11.67 -5.39
CA GLU A 87 -1.07 -12.57 -5.73
C GLU A 87 -1.14 -12.70 -7.25
N VAL A 88 -1.31 -13.92 -7.75
CA VAL A 88 -1.42 -14.22 -9.17
C VAL A 88 -2.70 -15.01 -9.43
N GLN A 89 -3.40 -14.67 -10.50
CA GLN A 89 -4.62 -15.36 -10.90
C GLN A 89 -4.71 -15.42 -12.44
N VAL A 90 -5.16 -16.55 -12.95
CA VAL A 90 -5.53 -16.72 -14.36
C VAL A 90 -7.05 -16.56 -14.48
N LEU A 91 -7.52 -15.62 -15.29
CA LEU A 91 -8.97 -15.43 -15.51
C LEU A 91 -9.47 -16.29 -16.67
N SER A 92 -8.66 -16.45 -17.72
CA SER A 92 -8.96 -17.24 -18.91
C SER A 92 -7.70 -17.89 -19.46
N GLY A 93 -7.86 -19.04 -20.12
CA GLY A 93 -6.76 -19.83 -20.69
C GLY A 93 -5.88 -20.48 -19.62
N ASN A 94 -4.65 -20.82 -19.98
CA ASN A 94 -3.70 -21.52 -19.11
C ASN A 94 -2.34 -20.82 -19.08
N CYS A 95 -1.73 -20.73 -17.91
CA CYS A 95 -0.43 -20.09 -17.72
C CYS A 95 0.54 -21.05 -17.02
N MET A 96 1.78 -21.13 -17.48
CA MET A 96 2.87 -21.70 -16.69
C MET A 96 3.64 -20.58 -16.02
N VAL A 97 3.73 -20.62 -14.69
CA VAL A 97 4.54 -19.67 -13.92
C VAL A 97 5.83 -20.34 -13.49
N ARG A 98 6.96 -19.76 -13.87
CA ARG A 98 8.28 -20.16 -13.37
C ARG A 98 8.83 -19.08 -12.46
N LEU A 99 9.26 -19.45 -11.26
CA LEU A 99 9.90 -18.54 -10.31
C LEU A 99 11.35 -18.96 -10.13
N THR A 100 12.29 -18.02 -10.23
CA THR A 100 13.69 -18.25 -9.92
C THR A 100 14.31 -17.09 -9.13
N ASN A 101 15.18 -17.40 -8.18
CA ASN A 101 16.06 -16.42 -7.51
C ASN A 101 17.53 -16.88 -7.50
N GLY A 102 17.90 -17.79 -8.40
CA GLY A 102 19.22 -18.41 -8.46
C GLY A 102 19.39 -19.65 -7.56
N GLU A 103 18.66 -19.74 -6.44
CA GLU A 103 18.72 -20.89 -5.52
C GLU A 103 17.48 -21.78 -5.60
N VAL A 104 16.31 -21.15 -5.73
CA VAL A 104 15.01 -21.79 -5.83
C VAL A 104 14.55 -21.67 -7.27
N GLN A 105 14.12 -22.79 -7.85
CA GLN A 105 13.43 -22.82 -9.14
C GLN A 105 12.14 -23.61 -8.98
N THR A 106 11.01 -22.98 -9.28
CA THR A 106 9.70 -23.62 -9.23
C THR A 106 8.98 -23.40 -10.55
N GLU A 107 8.21 -24.40 -10.96
CA GLU A 107 7.32 -24.31 -12.11
C GLU A 107 5.93 -24.74 -11.65
N THR A 108 4.93 -23.91 -11.92
CA THR A 108 3.56 -24.14 -11.46
C THR A 108 2.60 -23.82 -12.60
N PRO A 109 1.89 -24.83 -13.15
CA PRO A 109 0.79 -24.55 -14.05
C PRO A 109 -0.36 -23.93 -13.23
N ILE A 110 -0.96 -22.87 -13.76
CA ILE A 110 -2.10 -22.19 -13.17
C ILE A 110 -3.22 -22.14 -14.20
N MET A 111 -4.42 -22.51 -13.75
CA MET A 111 -5.66 -22.54 -14.50
C MET A 111 -6.72 -21.69 -13.78
N PRO A 112 -7.81 -21.27 -14.45
CA PRO A 112 -8.84 -20.45 -13.81
C PRO A 112 -9.50 -21.10 -12.60
N VAL A 113 -9.57 -22.44 -12.58
CA VAL A 113 -10.13 -23.23 -11.47
C VAL A 113 -9.31 -23.15 -10.18
N ASP A 114 -8.01 -22.83 -10.28
CA ASP A 114 -7.12 -22.72 -9.12
C ASP A 114 -7.41 -21.46 -8.29
N GLY A 115 -8.14 -20.50 -8.87
CA GLY A 115 -8.41 -19.21 -8.26
C GLY A 115 -7.14 -18.38 -8.12
N ALA A 116 -7.07 -17.57 -7.06
CA ALA A 116 -5.89 -16.75 -6.79
C ALA A 116 -4.87 -17.50 -5.93
N LEU A 117 -3.61 -17.42 -6.33
CA LEU A 117 -2.47 -17.96 -5.62
C LEU A 117 -1.66 -16.82 -5.00
N GLN A 118 -1.25 -16.99 -3.75
CA GLN A 118 -0.41 -16.05 -3.02
C GLN A 118 1.05 -16.50 -3.02
N TRP A 119 1.93 -15.51 -2.95
CA TRP A 119 3.38 -15.62 -2.88
C TRP A 119 3.94 -14.60 -1.90
N SER A 120 5.05 -14.92 -1.23
CA SER A 120 5.84 -13.93 -0.49
C SER A 120 7.34 -14.19 -0.62
N THR A 121 8.15 -13.16 -0.38
CA THR A 121 9.62 -13.31 -0.36
C THR A 121 10.12 -14.31 0.69
N THR A 122 9.33 -14.57 1.73
CA THR A 122 9.61 -15.56 2.79
C THR A 122 9.07 -16.95 2.49
N ASN A 123 8.12 -17.08 1.57
CA ASN A 123 7.58 -18.35 1.10
C ASN A 123 7.49 -18.32 -0.44
N PRO A 124 8.56 -18.75 -1.13
CA PRO A 124 8.66 -18.62 -2.58
C PRO A 124 7.80 -19.62 -3.37
N LEU A 125 6.92 -20.36 -2.69
CA LEU A 125 5.97 -21.28 -3.30
C LEU A 125 4.63 -20.58 -3.50
N LEU A 126 4.04 -20.76 -4.69
CA LEU A 126 2.66 -20.38 -4.94
C LEU A 126 1.74 -21.30 -4.14
N THR A 127 0.89 -20.70 -3.32
CA THR A 127 -0.10 -21.43 -2.51
C THR A 127 -1.48 -20.82 -2.69
N PRO A 128 -2.57 -21.58 -2.54
CA PRO A 128 -3.92 -21.01 -2.62
C PRO A 128 -4.11 -19.84 -1.64
N ALA A 129 -4.63 -18.71 -2.12
CA ALA A 129 -4.95 -17.55 -1.30
C ALA A 129 -6.27 -17.77 -0.54
N LEU A 130 -6.22 -18.55 0.54
CA LEU A 130 -7.39 -18.90 1.36
C LEU A 130 -8.12 -17.64 1.85
N GLY A 131 -9.40 -17.50 1.53
CA GLY A 131 -10.22 -16.36 1.91
C GLY A 131 -10.06 -15.12 1.03
N SER A 132 -9.25 -15.18 -0.04
CA SER A 132 -9.23 -14.13 -1.07
C SER A 132 -10.53 -14.18 -1.88
N ALA A 133 -11.08 -13.00 -2.20
CA ALA A 133 -12.16 -12.86 -3.18
C ALA A 133 -11.64 -12.94 -4.63
N GLY A 134 -10.34 -13.19 -4.81
CA GLY A 134 -9.63 -13.10 -6.09
C GLY A 134 -9.34 -11.67 -6.52
N LEU A 135 -8.64 -11.55 -7.64
CA LEU A 135 -8.26 -10.30 -8.28
C LEU A 135 -9.45 -9.72 -9.06
N THR A 136 -10.42 -9.14 -8.35
CA THR A 136 -11.64 -8.57 -8.95
C THR A 136 -11.38 -7.47 -9.98
N TRP A 137 -10.22 -6.81 -9.92
CA TRP A 137 -9.78 -5.82 -10.92
C TRP A 137 -9.34 -6.44 -12.25
N LEU A 138 -9.11 -7.77 -12.29
CA LEU A 138 -8.73 -8.46 -13.51
C LEU A 138 -9.95 -8.65 -14.42
N ASP A 139 -11.13 -8.84 -13.83
CA ASP A 139 -12.39 -9.08 -14.51
C ASP A 139 -13.07 -7.76 -14.94
N PRO A 140 -13.16 -7.46 -16.25
CA PRO A 140 -13.80 -6.26 -16.76
C PRO A 140 -15.27 -6.12 -16.35
N ASP A 141 -15.99 -7.23 -16.19
CA ASP A 141 -17.42 -7.22 -15.88
C ASP A 141 -17.67 -6.81 -14.42
N LEU A 142 -16.67 -6.98 -13.56
CA LEU A 142 -16.70 -6.55 -12.16
C LEU A 142 -16.19 -5.11 -11.98
N MET A 143 -15.47 -4.56 -12.96
CA MET A 143 -14.94 -3.20 -12.90
C MET A 143 -15.99 -2.14 -13.25
N VAL A 144 -16.73 -1.68 -12.25
CA VAL A 144 -17.66 -0.55 -12.41
C VAL A 144 -16.92 0.78 -12.23
N THR A 145 -16.55 1.42 -13.34
CA THR A 145 -16.05 2.81 -13.28
C THR A 145 -17.23 3.78 -13.27
N THR A 146 -17.40 4.52 -12.18
CA THR A 146 -18.46 5.53 -12.07
C THR A 146 -18.14 6.76 -12.92
N SER A 147 -19.17 7.47 -13.41
CA SER A 147 -18.99 8.73 -14.13
C SER A 147 -18.24 9.79 -13.32
N ALA A 148 -18.45 9.79 -11.99
CA ALA A 148 -17.72 10.64 -11.05
C ALA A 148 -16.22 10.30 -11.03
N ALA A 149 -15.85 9.02 -10.93
CA ALA A 149 -14.45 8.58 -10.96
C ALA A 149 -13.75 9.00 -12.26
N THR A 150 -14.41 8.80 -13.40
CA THR A 150 -13.90 9.24 -14.71
C THR A 150 -13.71 10.76 -14.78
N THR A 151 -14.62 11.53 -14.17
CA THR A 151 -14.52 12.99 -14.15
C THR A 151 -13.34 13.45 -13.30
N PHE A 152 -13.14 12.86 -12.12
CA PHE A 152 -11.97 13.17 -11.28
C PHE A 152 -10.66 12.80 -11.96
N ALA A 153 -10.59 11.62 -12.61
CA ALA A 153 -9.39 11.20 -13.35
C ALA A 153 -9.03 12.20 -14.45
N ARG A 154 -10.00 12.62 -15.28
CA ARG A 154 -9.77 13.62 -16.34
C ARG A 154 -9.39 15.00 -15.80
N ASN A 155 -9.90 15.38 -14.63
CA ASN A 155 -9.53 16.65 -14.03
C ASN A 155 -8.12 16.58 -13.45
N TYR A 156 -7.76 15.46 -12.81
CA TYR A 156 -6.43 15.23 -12.28
C TYR A 156 -5.36 15.15 -13.37
N GLU A 157 -5.67 14.52 -14.51
CA GLU A 157 -4.79 14.48 -15.69
C GLU A 157 -4.35 15.89 -16.16
N LYS A 158 -5.21 16.90 -16.03
CA LYS A 158 -4.91 18.28 -16.44
C LYS A 158 -3.87 18.97 -15.56
N GLU A 159 -3.63 18.45 -14.35
CA GLU A 159 -2.61 18.99 -13.44
C GLU A 159 -1.19 18.58 -13.87
N PHE A 160 -1.06 17.59 -14.77
CA PHE A 160 0.23 17.16 -15.31
C PHE A 160 0.61 18.02 -16.52
N LEU A 161 1.64 18.86 -16.35
CA LEU A 161 2.22 19.65 -17.42
C LEU A 161 3.27 18.83 -18.18
N PRO A 162 3.23 18.77 -19.53
CA PRO A 162 4.15 17.94 -20.32
C PRO A 162 5.65 18.22 -20.09
N ASP A 163 5.99 19.47 -19.76
CA ASP A 163 7.38 19.93 -19.63
C ASP A 163 7.84 20.08 -18.17
N SER A 164 7.01 19.69 -17.20
CA SER A 164 7.34 19.75 -15.77
C SER A 164 7.55 18.36 -15.19
N SER A 165 8.37 18.27 -14.13
CA SER A 165 8.41 17.04 -13.35
C SER A 165 7.05 16.80 -12.70
N VAL A 166 6.69 15.51 -12.53
CA VAL A 166 5.46 15.12 -11.83
C VAL A 166 5.42 15.69 -10.40
N ALA A 167 6.58 15.71 -9.73
CA ALA A 167 6.68 16.22 -8.37
C ALA A 167 6.33 17.72 -8.30
N ASP A 168 6.85 18.52 -9.22
CA ASP A 168 6.64 19.98 -9.21
C ASP A 168 5.20 20.35 -9.60
N GLY A 169 4.64 19.66 -10.60
CA GLY A 169 3.27 19.93 -11.08
C GLY A 169 2.20 19.59 -10.04
N ILE A 170 2.40 18.50 -9.28
CA ILE A 170 1.37 17.98 -8.37
C ILE A 170 1.48 18.56 -6.96
N ALA A 171 2.63 19.10 -6.55
CA ALA A 171 2.82 19.64 -5.19
C ALA A 171 1.75 20.68 -4.76
N PRO A 172 1.29 21.60 -5.63
CA PRO A 172 0.21 22.53 -5.29
C PRO A 172 -1.15 21.86 -5.10
N VAL A 173 -1.39 20.70 -5.74
CA VAL A 173 -2.68 20.00 -5.73
C VAL A 173 -2.96 19.32 -4.38
N VAL A 174 -1.93 19.10 -3.57
CA VAL A 174 -2.06 18.59 -2.19
C VAL A 174 -3.00 19.48 -1.36
N ASP A 175 -2.99 20.79 -1.58
CA ASP A 175 -3.86 21.74 -0.86
C ASP A 175 -5.16 22.06 -1.62
N SER A 176 -5.55 21.20 -2.57
CA SER A 176 -6.80 21.36 -3.31
C SER A 176 -8.00 21.34 -2.36
N ARG A 177 -8.97 22.24 -2.62
CA ARG A 177 -10.28 22.25 -1.94
C ARG A 177 -11.13 21.02 -2.23
N SER A 178 -10.72 20.20 -3.20
CA SER A 178 -11.37 18.93 -3.50
C SER A 178 -10.61 17.82 -2.80
N ALA A 179 -11.27 17.19 -1.80
CA ALA A 179 -10.74 16.04 -1.08
C ALA A 179 -10.17 14.96 -2.01
N LYS A 180 -10.86 14.64 -3.10
CA LYS A 180 -10.42 13.60 -4.03
C LYS A 180 -9.17 13.98 -4.82
N MET A 181 -9.03 15.25 -5.20
CA MET A 181 -7.84 15.74 -5.91
C MET A 181 -6.64 15.81 -4.96
N SER A 182 -6.85 16.26 -3.73
CA SER A 182 -5.83 16.26 -2.67
C SER A 182 -5.36 14.84 -2.35
N GLU A 183 -6.29 13.88 -2.24
CA GLU A 183 -5.97 12.46 -2.07
C GLU A 183 -5.11 11.92 -3.24
N PHE A 184 -5.51 12.17 -4.49
CA PHE A 184 -4.74 11.74 -5.67
C PHE A 184 -3.35 12.37 -5.74
N ALA A 185 -3.22 13.63 -5.36
CA ALA A 185 -1.94 14.32 -5.28
C ALA A 185 -1.01 13.62 -4.30
N VAL A 186 -1.47 13.34 -3.09
CA VAL A 186 -0.68 12.63 -2.08
C VAL A 186 -0.36 11.19 -2.49
N GLN A 187 -1.31 10.47 -3.11
CA GLN A 187 -1.04 9.14 -3.66
C GLN A 187 0.05 9.20 -4.74
N THR A 188 0.06 10.25 -5.57
CA THR A 188 1.10 10.45 -6.58
C THR A 188 2.46 10.73 -5.95
N MET A 189 2.51 11.52 -4.86
CA MET A 189 3.75 11.73 -4.09
C MET A 189 4.27 10.41 -3.51
N ALA A 190 3.38 9.57 -3.00
CA ALA A 190 3.76 8.24 -2.54
C ALA A 190 4.27 7.37 -3.69
N LEU A 191 3.68 7.47 -4.89
CA LEU A 191 4.10 6.73 -6.09
C LEU A 191 5.49 7.11 -6.57
N THR A 192 5.86 8.38 -6.46
CA THR A 192 7.15 8.95 -6.90
C THR A 192 8.20 9.02 -5.79
N ASP A 193 7.95 8.38 -4.64
CA ASP A 193 8.83 8.41 -3.46
C ASP A 193 9.14 9.84 -2.95
N ASN A 194 8.23 10.80 -3.16
CA ASN A 194 8.38 12.18 -2.69
C ASN A 194 7.98 12.30 -1.21
N VAL A 195 8.95 12.09 -0.32
CA VAL A 195 8.76 12.14 1.14
C VAL A 195 8.25 13.50 1.64
N ALA A 196 8.79 14.60 1.11
CA ALA A 196 8.36 15.96 1.48
C ALA A 196 6.90 16.21 1.13
N GLY A 197 6.47 15.76 -0.06
CA GLY A 197 5.08 15.83 -0.50
C GLY A 197 4.14 15.00 0.39
N MET A 198 4.56 13.81 0.83
CA MET A 198 3.79 13.00 1.77
C MET A 198 3.72 13.62 3.16
N VAL A 199 4.82 14.17 3.68
CA VAL A 199 4.86 14.87 4.98
C VAL A 199 3.94 16.10 4.95
N ARG A 200 3.95 16.89 3.87
CA ARG A 200 2.97 17.97 3.66
C ARG A 200 1.54 17.44 3.68
N GLY A 201 1.29 16.29 3.06
CA GLY A 201 -0.01 15.62 3.06
C GLY A 201 -0.55 15.29 4.46
N LEU A 202 0.31 15.12 5.47
CA LEU A 202 -0.12 14.95 6.87
C LEU A 202 -0.82 16.19 7.45
N HIS A 203 -0.56 17.37 6.90
CA HIS A 203 -1.23 18.62 7.27
C HIS A 203 -2.46 18.94 6.42
N ALA A 204 -2.80 18.10 5.44
CA ALA A 204 -3.91 18.37 4.53
C ALA A 204 -5.24 18.54 5.29
N GLU A 205 -6.09 19.44 4.78
CA GLU A 205 -7.42 19.71 5.35
C GLU A 205 -8.31 18.46 5.36
N HIS A 206 -8.23 17.68 4.28
CA HIS A 206 -9.08 16.52 4.04
C HIS A 206 -8.49 15.23 4.64
N GLU A 207 -9.33 14.44 5.29
CA GLU A 207 -8.95 13.15 5.89
C GLU A 207 -8.40 12.18 4.85
N GLU A 208 -9.01 12.14 3.67
CA GLU A 208 -8.60 11.26 2.57
C GLU A 208 -7.13 11.47 2.18
N ALA A 209 -6.68 12.73 2.14
CA ALA A 209 -5.31 13.07 1.81
C ALA A 209 -4.32 12.74 2.94
N ARG A 210 -4.70 12.98 4.21
CA ARG A 210 -3.89 12.58 5.37
C ARG A 210 -3.74 11.07 5.47
N VAL A 211 -4.81 10.32 5.27
CA VAL A 211 -4.79 8.85 5.24
C VAL A 211 -3.92 8.35 4.08
N ALA A 212 -4.01 8.97 2.90
CA ALA A 212 -3.12 8.64 1.79
C ALA A 212 -1.65 8.90 2.12
N ALA A 213 -1.33 10.00 2.82
CA ALA A 213 0.03 10.31 3.26
C ALA A 213 0.54 9.29 4.27
N ILE A 214 -0.29 8.94 5.25
CA ILE A 214 0.01 7.90 6.24
C ILE A 214 0.35 6.59 5.52
N LEU A 215 -0.53 6.09 4.66
CA LEU A 215 -0.31 4.83 3.96
C LEU A 215 0.93 4.88 3.05
N GLY A 216 1.14 6.00 2.35
CA GLY A 216 2.32 6.22 1.52
C GLY A 216 3.62 6.15 2.33
N LEU A 217 3.69 6.87 3.45
CA LEU A 217 4.84 6.88 4.35
C LEU A 217 5.07 5.51 4.99
N GLN A 218 4.00 4.82 5.40
CA GLN A 218 4.07 3.48 5.97
C GLN A 218 4.61 2.44 4.99
N GLN A 219 4.24 2.54 3.71
CA GLN A 219 4.78 1.67 2.66
C GLN A 219 6.20 2.06 2.24
N TRP A 220 6.53 3.34 2.30
CA TRP A 220 7.84 3.88 1.91
C TRP A 220 8.92 3.57 2.96
N LEU A 221 8.59 3.71 4.24
CA LEU A 221 9.52 3.61 5.38
C LEU A 221 10.28 2.27 5.47
N PRO A 222 9.65 1.09 5.38
CA PRO A 222 10.34 -0.19 5.60
C PRO A 222 11.20 -0.64 4.41
N ARG A 223 11.24 0.11 3.30
CA ARG A 223 11.96 -0.31 2.08
C ARG A 223 13.48 -0.30 2.26
N THR A 224 14.03 0.68 2.97
CA THR A 224 15.46 0.73 3.31
C THR A 224 15.68 1.38 4.68
N PRO A 225 16.71 0.98 5.46
CA PRO A 225 16.95 1.53 6.79
C PRO A 225 17.24 3.05 6.81
N GLU A 226 17.88 3.58 5.76
CA GLU A 226 18.29 5.00 5.67
C GLU A 226 17.09 5.95 5.62
N ARG A 227 15.92 5.46 5.20
CA ARG A 227 14.68 6.23 5.08
C ARG A 227 14.15 6.76 6.42
N VAL A 228 14.56 6.16 7.55
CA VAL A 228 14.16 6.64 8.88
C VAL A 228 14.74 8.02 9.17
N GLU A 229 16.04 8.21 8.87
CA GLU A 229 16.70 9.50 9.08
C GLU A 229 16.22 10.55 8.07
N GLU A 230 16.01 10.16 6.82
CA GLU A 230 15.40 11.04 5.81
C GLU A 230 14.00 11.51 6.22
N LEU A 231 13.16 10.61 6.74
CA LEU A 231 11.85 10.96 7.27
C LEU A 231 11.94 11.88 8.49
N ARG A 232 12.88 11.61 9.39
CA ARG A 232 13.11 12.45 10.58
C ARG A 232 13.46 13.88 10.16
N ASP A 233 14.43 14.05 9.26
CA ASP A 233 14.84 15.35 8.75
C ASP A 233 13.66 16.12 8.14
N GLU A 234 12.79 15.44 7.40
CA GLU A 234 11.63 16.07 6.77
C GLU A 234 10.52 16.41 7.78
N LEU A 235 10.28 15.53 8.76
CA LEU A 235 9.34 15.80 9.85
C LEU A 235 9.80 16.97 10.72
N GLU A 236 11.10 17.09 11.01
CA GLU A 236 11.66 18.21 11.79
C GLU A 236 11.51 19.57 11.11
N ARG A 237 11.38 19.59 9.77
CA ARG A 237 11.09 20.83 9.02
C ARG A 237 9.64 21.28 9.16
N SER A 238 8.70 20.35 9.41
CA SER A 238 7.26 20.61 9.35
C SER A 238 6.56 20.55 10.71
N PHE A 239 7.10 19.78 11.66
CA PHE A 239 6.52 19.52 12.97
C PHE A 239 7.40 20.04 14.11
N LYS A 240 6.80 20.21 15.29
CA LYS A 240 7.57 20.47 16.52
C LYS A 240 8.47 19.27 16.80
N SER A 241 9.68 19.51 17.31
CA SER A 241 10.63 18.44 17.64
C SER A 241 10.06 17.41 18.63
N SER A 242 9.12 17.81 19.51
CA SER A 242 8.41 16.90 20.43
C SER A 242 7.52 15.86 19.75
N ASP A 243 7.13 16.12 18.50
CA ASP A 243 6.08 15.39 17.80
C ASP A 243 6.66 14.39 16.77
N VAL A 244 7.93 14.59 16.40
CA VAL A 244 8.66 13.78 15.41
C VAL A 244 8.78 12.32 15.85
N ASP A 245 9.30 12.06 17.06
CA ASP A 245 9.44 10.68 17.57
C ASP A 245 8.09 9.96 17.72
N PRO A 246 7.03 10.59 18.29
CA PRO A 246 5.69 10.02 18.26
C PRO A 246 5.20 9.68 16.85
N LEU A 247 5.38 10.57 15.87
CA LEU A 247 4.95 10.34 14.48
C LEU A 247 5.69 9.16 13.85
N ILE A 248 7.02 9.10 13.99
CA ILE A 248 7.81 7.96 13.46
C ILE A 248 7.35 6.66 14.12
N ARG A 249 7.15 6.64 15.45
CA ARG A 249 6.66 5.45 16.16
C ARG A 249 5.28 5.02 15.67
N LEU A 250 4.39 5.98 15.41
CA LEU A 250 3.05 5.74 14.88
C LEU A 250 3.08 5.25 13.43
N LEU A 251 3.97 5.76 12.59
CA LEU A 251 4.13 5.29 11.22
C LEU A 251 4.65 3.85 11.18
N TRP A 252 5.57 3.45 12.06
CA TRP A 252 5.95 2.04 12.22
C TRP A 252 4.79 1.14 12.71
N GLY A 253 3.73 1.72 13.27
CA GLY A 253 2.55 0.97 13.70
C GLY A 253 2.80 0.06 14.90
N TYR A 254 1.78 -0.64 15.36
CA TYR A 254 1.83 -1.41 16.61
C TYR A 254 1.38 -2.84 16.37
N SER A 255 2.09 -3.78 17.00
CA SER A 255 1.74 -5.20 16.96
C SER A 255 0.66 -5.50 17.99
N GLU A 256 0.07 -6.70 17.90
CA GLU A 256 -0.82 -7.19 18.95
C GLU A 256 -0.08 -7.30 20.30
N GLN A 257 1.18 -7.72 20.29
CA GLN A 257 2.02 -7.79 21.49
C GLN A 257 2.25 -6.40 22.11
N ASP A 258 2.51 -5.38 21.30
CA ASP A 258 2.58 -3.99 21.77
C ASP A 258 1.27 -3.55 22.44
N ALA A 259 0.13 -4.01 21.92
CA ALA A 259 -1.20 -3.66 22.41
C ALA A 259 -1.59 -4.43 23.69
N GLN A 260 -0.85 -5.46 24.06
CA GLN A 260 -0.96 -6.18 25.33
C GLN A 260 -0.10 -5.52 26.43
N ASP A 261 0.91 -4.75 26.05
CA ASP A 261 1.70 -3.97 27.01
C ASP A 261 0.91 -2.76 27.52
N GLN A 262 0.80 -2.66 28.85
CA GLN A 262 0.05 -1.60 29.51
C GLN A 262 0.62 -0.21 29.21
N ALA A 263 1.94 -0.03 29.30
CA ALA A 263 2.58 1.28 29.15
C ALA A 263 2.47 1.78 27.71
N ILE A 264 2.63 0.88 26.73
CA ILE A 264 2.46 1.20 25.31
C ILE A 264 0.99 1.54 25.02
N SER A 265 0.06 0.75 25.54
CA SER A 265 -1.38 0.99 25.42
C SER A 265 -1.80 2.35 25.97
N GLU A 266 -1.35 2.70 27.18
CA GLU A 266 -1.59 4.01 27.80
C GLU A 266 -1.00 5.15 26.97
N LYS A 267 0.23 4.99 26.48
CA LYS A 267 0.87 5.98 25.61
C LYS A 267 0.07 6.19 24.32
N LEU A 268 -0.39 5.12 23.67
CA LEU A 268 -1.14 5.19 22.42
C LEU A 268 -2.52 5.84 22.63
N VAL A 269 -3.23 5.52 23.71
CA VAL A 269 -4.50 6.19 24.05
C VAL A 269 -4.30 7.68 24.32
N ARG A 270 -3.22 8.07 25.00
CA ARG A 270 -2.89 9.49 25.25
C ARG A 270 -2.69 10.28 23.94
N GLN A 271 -2.19 9.64 22.88
CA GLN A 271 -2.02 10.31 21.58
C GLN A 271 -3.36 10.69 20.91
N LEU A 272 -4.48 10.11 21.33
CA LEU A 272 -5.82 10.56 20.89
C LEU A 272 -6.14 11.98 21.34
N GLY A 273 -5.50 12.46 22.41
CA GLY A 273 -5.65 13.82 22.92
C GLY A 273 -4.66 14.83 22.33
N HIS A 274 -3.78 14.43 21.40
CA HIS A 274 -2.68 15.26 20.90
C HIS A 274 -3.18 16.51 20.14
N GLU A 275 -2.40 17.59 20.09
CA GLU A 275 -2.75 18.83 19.38
C GLU A 275 -2.67 18.69 17.85
N GLU A 276 -1.69 17.94 17.36
CA GLU A 276 -1.53 17.62 15.94
C GLU A 276 -2.53 16.57 15.45
N ILE A 277 -3.22 16.89 14.36
CA ILE A 277 -4.24 16.03 13.77
C ILE A 277 -3.67 14.71 13.22
N ALA A 278 -2.51 14.75 12.58
CA ALA A 278 -1.86 13.57 12.02
C ALA A 278 -1.57 12.52 13.11
N ILE A 279 -1.11 12.97 14.29
CA ILE A 279 -0.88 12.11 15.45
C ILE A 279 -2.18 11.50 15.96
N ARG A 280 -3.24 12.30 16.11
CA ARG A 280 -4.56 11.80 16.55
C ARG A 280 -5.12 10.75 15.58
N GLU A 281 -4.99 10.99 14.28
CA GLU A 281 -5.52 10.12 13.22
C GLU A 281 -4.77 8.80 13.16
N LEU A 282 -3.43 8.83 13.18
CA LEU A 282 -2.60 7.63 13.29
C LEU A 282 -2.90 6.85 14.57
N ALA A 283 -2.98 7.51 15.72
CA ALA A 283 -3.27 6.84 16.98
C ALA A 283 -4.64 6.16 16.94
N PHE A 284 -5.65 6.85 16.42
CA PHE A 284 -6.99 6.28 16.26
C PHE A 284 -7.03 5.10 15.28
N TYR A 285 -6.30 5.17 14.16
CA TYR A 285 -6.15 4.07 13.23
C TYR A 285 -5.63 2.81 13.94
N HIS A 286 -4.53 2.92 14.69
CA HIS A 286 -3.93 1.79 15.40
C HIS A 286 -4.82 1.23 16.50
N VAL A 287 -5.38 2.10 17.35
CA VAL A 287 -6.29 1.68 18.42
C VAL A 287 -7.51 0.95 17.84
N SER A 288 -8.07 1.46 16.74
CA SER A 288 -9.24 0.85 16.10
C SER A 288 -8.90 -0.48 15.44
N ASN A 289 -7.75 -0.57 14.78
CA ASN A 289 -7.31 -1.79 14.10
C ASN A 289 -6.99 -2.91 15.10
N LEU A 290 -6.28 -2.58 16.19
CA LEU A 290 -5.89 -3.54 17.21
C LEU A 290 -7.07 -4.09 18.02
N THR A 291 -8.07 -3.25 18.28
CA THR A 291 -9.17 -3.62 19.19
C THR A 291 -10.47 -3.97 18.48
N GLY A 292 -10.60 -3.62 17.19
CA GLY A 292 -11.86 -3.67 16.44
C GLY A 292 -12.91 -2.69 16.94
N ARG A 293 -12.55 -1.70 17.78
CA ARG A 293 -13.47 -0.75 18.44
C ARG A 293 -13.12 0.69 18.11
N LYS A 294 -14.14 1.54 17.98
CA LYS A 294 -13.97 2.96 17.64
C LYS A 294 -14.33 3.94 18.77
N TYR A 295 -15.24 3.55 19.67
CA TYR A 295 -15.82 4.41 20.72
C TYR A 295 -16.25 5.80 20.24
N ASP A 296 -16.80 5.87 19.02
CA ASP A 296 -17.25 7.09 18.35
C ASP A 296 -16.21 8.22 18.31
N TYR A 297 -14.92 7.89 18.41
CA TYR A 297 -13.86 8.88 18.33
C TYR A 297 -13.72 9.37 16.88
N ARG A 298 -13.51 10.69 16.73
CA ARG A 298 -13.18 11.33 15.45
C ARG A 298 -12.02 12.33 15.66
N PRO A 299 -10.94 12.27 14.87
CA PRO A 299 -9.78 13.16 15.06
C PRO A 299 -10.10 14.66 14.92
N LEU A 300 -11.11 15.00 14.12
CA LEU A 300 -11.56 16.36 13.84
C LEU A 300 -12.65 16.88 14.79
N ASP A 301 -13.22 16.03 15.64
CA ASP A 301 -14.27 16.46 16.57
C ASP A 301 -13.76 17.54 17.53
N PRO A 302 -14.62 18.46 18.05
CA PRO A 302 -14.19 19.45 19.03
C PRO A 302 -13.56 18.82 20.28
N PRO A 303 -12.64 19.51 20.99
CA PRO A 303 -11.91 18.95 22.13
C PRO A 303 -12.78 18.25 23.18
N ALA A 304 -13.94 18.83 23.52
CA ALA A 304 -14.86 18.25 24.51
C ALA A 304 -15.36 16.85 24.12
N ARG A 305 -15.67 16.62 22.82
CA ARG A 305 -16.12 15.31 22.33
C ARG A 305 -14.96 14.31 22.27
N ARG A 306 -13.78 14.76 21.84
CA ARG A 306 -12.58 13.91 21.82
C ARG A 306 -12.18 13.45 23.22
N ASN A 307 -12.17 14.36 24.19
CA ASN A 307 -11.84 14.04 25.59
C ASN A 307 -12.82 13.03 26.19
N ALA A 308 -14.11 13.14 25.86
CA ALA A 308 -15.12 12.16 26.30
C ALA A 308 -14.86 10.76 25.69
N ALA A 309 -14.45 10.70 24.42
CA ALA A 309 -14.08 9.44 23.78
C ALA A 309 -12.75 8.88 24.31
N GLU A 310 -11.75 9.74 24.60
CA GLU A 310 -10.50 9.35 25.26
C GLU A 310 -10.76 8.76 26.65
N LEU A 311 -11.66 9.35 27.44
CA LEU A 311 -12.02 8.82 28.76
C LEU A 311 -12.59 7.40 28.66
N ARG A 312 -13.40 7.09 27.62
CA ARG A 312 -13.88 5.73 27.37
C ARG A 312 -12.74 4.74 27.09
N TRP A 313 -11.71 5.18 26.37
CA TRP A 313 -10.50 4.39 26.17
C TRP A 313 -9.72 4.19 27.47
N GLN A 314 -9.54 5.24 28.27
CA GLN A 314 -8.89 5.14 29.57
C GLN A 314 -9.64 4.19 30.51
N ASP A 315 -10.98 4.22 30.53
CA ASP A 315 -11.78 3.30 31.33
C ASP A 315 -11.70 1.85 30.81
N HIS A 316 -11.56 1.66 29.49
CA HIS A 316 -11.24 0.35 28.93
C HIS A 316 -9.88 -0.16 29.43
N LEU A 317 -8.84 0.69 29.41
CA LEU A 317 -7.52 0.35 29.94
C LEU A 317 -7.56 0.00 31.42
N LYS A 318 -8.26 0.77 32.26
CA LYS A 318 -8.41 0.46 33.70
C LYS A 318 -9.06 -0.91 33.94
N ARG A 319 -9.99 -1.31 33.08
CA ARG A 319 -10.72 -2.58 33.21
C ARG A 319 -9.93 -3.78 32.68
N VAL A 320 -9.22 -3.61 31.56
CA VAL A 320 -8.56 -4.71 30.84
C VAL A 320 -7.07 -4.82 31.18
N GLY A 321 -6.44 -3.72 31.58
CA GLY A 321 -5.00 -3.59 31.81
C GLY A 321 -4.23 -3.11 30.57
N ALA A 322 -4.76 -3.33 29.36
CA ALA A 322 -4.16 -2.94 28.10
C ALA A 322 -5.24 -2.77 26.99
N LEU A 323 -4.85 -2.43 25.77
CA LEU A 323 -5.78 -2.31 24.64
C LEU A 323 -6.35 -3.68 24.25
N VAL A 324 -5.48 -4.69 24.14
CA VAL A 324 -5.81 -6.08 23.85
C VAL A 324 -5.51 -6.92 25.10
N LYS A 325 -6.27 -8.00 25.31
CA LYS A 325 -6.01 -8.89 26.44
C LYS A 325 -4.66 -9.60 26.24
N PRO A 326 -3.80 -9.65 27.27
CA PRO A 326 -2.57 -10.42 27.23
C PRO A 326 -2.82 -11.93 27.08
#